data_AF-A0A969HC38-F1
#
_entry.id   AF-A0A969HC38-F1
#
_cell.length_a   1.000
_cell.length_b   1.000
_cell.length_c   1.000
_cell.angle_alpha   90.00
_cell.angle_beta   90.00
_cell.angle_gamma   90.00
#
_symmetry.space_group_name_H-M   'P 1'
#
loop_
_entity.id
_entity.type
_entity.pdbx_description
1 polymer ?
#
loop_
_entity_poly.entity_id
_entity_poly.type
_entity_poly.pdbx_seq_one_letter_code
_entity_poly.pdbx_strand_id
1 'polypeptide(L)'
;MITESITPRGLGPVAYGNFNFLSNFFSQVVGFFDAGTSTAFYTKLSQRPTDTGLLRFYWGFTELLSLTVCLGVGIVFSLGLESWLWPEQKTLYIWLAVIWGLLAWYSERINHIVDAYGLTIKSEIARIQQKILGLLLILLMFWADRFSLTEFFIYQFVTLLFLCLAWWRLLKQSGQVLFPRIKLTLPQIKDYSQEFYQYSAPLITFTFF
;
A
#
# COMPACT_ATOMS: atom_id res chain seq x y z
N MET A 1 14.97 -2.04 -11.70
CA MET A 1 16.19 -2.31 -12.49
C MET A 1 17.21 -1.16 -12.49
N ILE A 2 16.96 0.01 -13.11
CA ILE A 2 17.95 1.12 -13.06
C ILE A 2 18.02 1.77 -11.67
N THR A 3 16.87 2.04 -11.05
CA THR A 3 16.76 2.57 -9.68
C THR A 3 17.47 1.69 -8.65
N GLU A 4 17.31 0.38 -8.73
CA GLU A 4 17.93 -0.61 -7.82
C GLU A 4 19.45 -0.71 -7.98
N SER A 5 20.02 -0.20 -9.09
CA SER A 5 21.46 -0.18 -9.33
C SER A 5 22.12 1.11 -8.82
N ILE A 6 21.40 2.24 -8.88
CA ILE A 6 21.90 3.55 -8.45
C ILE A 6 21.71 3.75 -6.93
N THR A 7 20.59 3.27 -6.39
CA THR A 7 20.21 3.47 -4.99
C THR A 7 21.21 2.89 -3.98
N PRO A 8 21.72 1.65 -4.13
CA PRO A 8 22.71 1.10 -3.20
C PRO A 8 24.05 1.86 -3.22
N ARG A 9 24.40 2.45 -4.37
CA ARG A 9 25.63 3.25 -4.53
C ARG A 9 25.49 4.64 -3.91
N GLY A 10 24.30 5.24 -3.98
CA GLY A 10 24.01 6.54 -3.35
C GLY A 10 23.89 6.46 -1.83
N LEU A 11 23.04 5.57 -1.31
CA LEU A 11 22.77 5.44 0.13
C LEU A 11 23.88 4.71 0.91
N GLY A 12 24.69 3.93 0.22
CA GLY A 12 25.56 2.95 0.84
C GLY A 12 24.80 1.68 1.30
N PRO A 13 25.53 0.58 1.49
CA PRO A 13 24.93 -0.74 1.71
C PRO A 13 24.12 -0.84 3.00
N VAL A 14 24.53 -0.16 4.08
CA VAL A 14 23.85 -0.21 5.38
C VAL A 14 22.50 0.49 5.34
N ALA A 15 22.44 1.73 4.86
CA ALA A 15 21.18 2.48 4.80
C ALA A 15 20.19 1.85 3.82
N TYR A 16 20.67 1.35 2.68
CA TYR A 16 19.83 0.60 1.73
C TYR A 16 19.32 -0.72 2.32
N GLY A 17 20.15 -1.44 3.07
CA GLY A 17 19.76 -2.65 3.81
C GLY A 17 18.65 -2.36 4.82
N ASN A 18 18.81 -1.31 5.63
CA ASN A 18 17.82 -0.90 6.63
C ASN A 18 16.48 -0.52 5.99
N PHE A 19 16.51 0.25 4.89
CA PHE A 19 15.30 0.59 4.15
C PHE A 19 14.58 -0.66 3.63
N ASN A 20 15.30 -1.57 2.98
CA ASN A 20 14.72 -2.78 2.43
C ASN A 20 14.16 -3.70 3.51
N PHE A 21 14.89 -3.88 4.61
CA PHE A 21 14.43 -4.67 5.74
C PHE A 21 13.08 -4.15 6.26
N LEU A 22 12.99 -2.87 6.60
CA LEU A 22 11.77 -2.27 7.14
C LEU A 22 10.62 -2.27 6.12
N SER A 23 10.89 -1.84 4.90
CA SER A 23 9.87 -1.72 3.86
C SER A 23 9.31 -3.10 3.48
N ASN A 24 10.17 -4.10 3.27
CA ASN A 24 9.74 -5.45 2.96
C ASN A 24 9.01 -6.10 4.13
N PHE A 25 9.47 -5.88 5.37
CA PHE A 25 8.79 -6.36 6.56
C PHE A 25 7.33 -5.87 6.60
N PHE A 26 7.10 -4.56 6.49
CA PHE A 26 5.73 -4.02 6.55
C PHE A 26 4.90 -4.37 5.31
N SER A 27 5.49 -4.44 4.12
CA SER A 27 4.79 -4.94 2.93
C SER A 27 4.35 -6.39 3.09
N GLN A 28 5.17 -7.26 3.70
CA GLN A 28 4.82 -8.64 3.98
C GLN A 28 3.76 -8.77 5.07
N VAL A 29 3.86 -7.98 6.16
CA VAL A 29 2.84 -7.96 7.21
C VAL A 29 1.48 -7.60 6.62
N VAL A 30 1.42 -6.52 5.84
CA VAL A 30 0.18 -6.07 5.20
C VAL A 30 -0.32 -7.10 4.17
N GLY A 31 0.57 -7.66 3.35
CA GLY A 31 0.23 -8.68 2.36
C GLY A 31 -0.28 -9.98 2.99
N PHE A 32 0.30 -10.40 4.12
CA PHE A 32 -0.14 -11.55 4.89
C PHE A 32 -1.58 -11.39 5.36
N PHE A 33 -1.91 -10.22 5.90
CA PHE A 33 -3.26 -9.95 6.35
C PHE A 33 -4.26 -9.70 5.21
N ASP A 34 -3.81 -9.20 4.07
CA ASP A 34 -4.65 -9.04 2.87
C ASP A 34 -5.09 -10.40 2.31
N ALA A 35 -4.28 -11.47 2.45
CA ALA A 35 -4.68 -12.88 2.32
C ALA A 35 -5.58 -13.23 1.10
N GLY A 36 -5.39 -12.54 -0.03
CA GLY A 36 -6.21 -12.73 -1.26
C GLY A 36 -7.58 -12.02 -1.26
N THR A 37 -7.94 -11.32 -0.18
CA THR A 37 -9.17 -10.51 -0.09
C THR A 37 -9.18 -9.36 -1.09
N SER A 38 -8.01 -8.84 -1.46
CA SER A 38 -7.86 -7.87 -2.54
C SER A 38 -8.24 -8.40 -3.92
N THR A 39 -7.84 -9.62 -4.24
CA THR A 39 -8.22 -10.31 -5.47
C THR A 39 -9.72 -10.59 -5.50
N ALA A 40 -10.28 -10.99 -4.35
CA ALA A 40 -11.73 -11.14 -4.18
C ALA A 40 -12.46 -9.82 -4.45
N PHE A 41 -12.00 -8.73 -3.82
CA PHE A 41 -12.55 -7.41 -3.99
C PHE A 41 -12.51 -6.94 -5.44
N TYR A 42 -11.35 -7.03 -6.09
CA TYR A 42 -11.18 -6.66 -7.50
C TYR A 42 -12.15 -7.44 -8.40
N THR A 43 -12.25 -8.76 -8.21
CA THR A 43 -13.13 -9.62 -9.01
C THR A 43 -14.60 -9.23 -8.83
N LYS A 44 -15.05 -9.07 -7.58
CA LYS A 44 -16.44 -8.76 -7.26
C LYS A 44 -16.84 -7.34 -7.67
N LEU A 45 -15.93 -6.38 -7.54
CA LEU A 45 -16.16 -5.00 -7.97
C LEU A 45 -16.23 -4.91 -9.50
N SER A 46 -15.38 -5.65 -10.21
CA SER A 46 -15.41 -5.71 -11.69
C SER A 46 -16.72 -6.33 -12.21
N GLN A 47 -17.29 -7.30 -11.49
CA GLN A 47 -18.59 -7.90 -11.83
C GLN A 47 -19.77 -6.97 -11.51
N ARG A 48 -19.66 -6.13 -10.47
CA ARG A 48 -20.72 -5.26 -9.96
C ARG A 48 -20.20 -3.84 -9.70
N PRO A 49 -19.83 -3.08 -10.74
CA PRO A 49 -19.17 -1.76 -10.58
C PRO A 49 -20.09 -0.72 -9.92
N THR A 50 -21.40 -0.89 -10.01
CA THR A 50 -22.39 0.01 -9.37
C THR A 50 -22.63 -0.30 -7.89
N ASP A 51 -22.09 -1.41 -7.35
CA ASP A 51 -22.24 -1.79 -5.95
C ASP A 51 -21.32 -0.95 -5.05
N THR A 52 -21.82 0.24 -4.70
CA THR A 52 -21.17 1.16 -3.75
C THR A 52 -21.14 0.61 -2.32
N GLY A 53 -21.95 -0.41 -1.99
CA GLY A 53 -21.95 -1.08 -0.69
C GLY A 53 -20.71 -1.96 -0.51
N LEU A 54 -20.36 -2.72 -1.54
CA LEU A 54 -19.13 -3.53 -1.61
C LEU A 54 -17.88 -2.67 -1.40
N LEU A 55 -17.83 -1.51 -2.06
CA LEU A 55 -16.73 -0.54 -1.92
C LEU A 55 -16.64 0.00 -0.49
N ARG A 56 -17.76 0.35 0.14
CA ARG A 56 -17.79 0.82 1.54
C ARG A 56 -17.32 -0.26 2.51
N PHE A 57 -17.76 -1.51 2.30
CA PHE A 57 -17.40 -2.65 3.13
C PHE A 57 -15.89 -2.87 3.10
N TYR A 58 -15.32 -2.90 1.90
CA TYR A 58 -13.89 -3.14 1.73
C TYR A 58 -13.03 -2.01 2.30
N TRP A 59 -13.44 -0.74 2.16
CA TRP A 59 -12.76 0.37 2.84
C TRP A 59 -12.75 0.22 4.36
N GLY A 60 -13.84 -0.24 4.96
CA GLY A 60 -13.89 -0.53 6.40
C GLY A 60 -12.95 -1.66 6.80
N PHE A 61 -12.85 -2.71 5.97
CA PHE A 61 -11.88 -3.80 6.17
C PHE A 61 -10.44 -3.31 6.06
N THR A 62 -10.10 -2.51 5.04
CA THR A 62 -8.77 -1.92 4.85
C THR A 62 -8.39 -1.01 6.02
N GLU A 63 -9.33 -0.19 6.51
CA GLU A 63 -9.13 0.69 7.66
C GLU A 63 -8.86 -0.12 8.94
N LEU A 64 -9.70 -1.12 9.24
CA LEU A 64 -9.52 -2.03 10.38
C LEU A 64 -8.15 -2.71 10.35
N LEU A 65 -7.69 -3.13 9.18
CA LEU A 65 -6.40 -3.76 9.03
C LEU A 65 -5.25 -2.79 9.27
N SER A 66 -5.35 -1.58 8.72
CA SER A 66 -4.34 -0.54 8.95
C SER A 66 -4.21 -0.19 10.44
N LEU A 67 -5.34 -0.12 11.16
CA LEU A 67 -5.37 0.07 12.61
C LEU A 67 -4.70 -1.10 13.34
N THR A 68 -4.96 -2.33 12.90
CA THR A 68 -4.35 -3.54 13.49
C THR A 68 -2.83 -3.52 13.35
N VAL A 69 -2.30 -3.11 12.19
CA VAL A 69 -0.85 -2.95 11.95
C VAL A 69 -0.27 -1.86 12.86
N CYS A 70 -0.89 -0.69 12.92
CA CYS A 70 -0.45 0.40 13.79
C CYS A 70 -0.46 0.01 15.28
N LEU A 71 -1.52 -0.66 15.74
CA LEU A 71 -1.63 -1.17 17.10
C LEU A 71 -0.57 -2.24 17.39
N GLY A 72 -0.33 -3.15 16.45
CA GLY A 72 0.73 -4.16 16.56
C GLY A 72 2.10 -3.54 16.80
N VAL A 73 2.43 -2.50 16.03
CA VAL A 73 3.68 -1.75 16.22
C VAL A 73 3.71 -1.03 17.58
N GLY A 74 2.60 -0.40 17.98
CA GLY A 74 2.48 0.24 19.30
C GLY A 74 2.65 -0.73 20.46
N ILE A 75 2.14 -1.95 20.34
CA ILE A 75 2.29 -3.03 21.34
C ILE A 75 3.76 -3.46 21.43
N VAL A 76 4.45 -3.64 20.29
CA VAL A 76 5.87 -4.01 20.28
C VAL A 76 6.71 -2.99 21.04
N PHE A 77 6.47 -1.69 20.81
CA PHE A 77 7.16 -0.62 21.55
C PHE A 77 6.77 -0.59 23.04
N SER A 78 5.51 -0.86 23.37
CA SER A 78 5.05 -0.88 24.77
C SER A 78 5.64 -2.04 25.57
N LEU A 79 5.98 -3.15 24.90
CA LEU A 79 6.59 -4.33 25.50
C LEU A 79 8.12 -4.31 25.48
N GLY A 80 8.76 -3.30 24.87
CA GLY A 80 10.23 -3.24 24.75
C GLY A 80 10.81 -4.28 23.78
N LEU A 81 10.00 -4.81 22.86
CA LEU A 81 10.38 -5.88 21.94
C LEU A 81 10.97 -5.37 20.62
N GLU A 82 11.15 -4.05 20.47
CA GLU A 82 11.67 -3.44 19.25
C GLU A 82 13.08 -3.90 18.91
N SER A 83 13.93 -4.14 19.92
CA SER A 83 15.30 -4.61 19.73
C SER A 83 15.36 -6.07 19.23
N TRP A 84 14.33 -6.87 19.52
CA TRP A 84 14.21 -8.24 19.06
C TRP A 84 13.62 -8.31 17.64
N LEU A 85 12.59 -7.51 17.36
CA LEU A 85 11.88 -7.54 16.08
C LEU A 85 12.54 -6.70 14.99
N TRP A 86 13.11 -5.54 15.35
CA TRP A 86 13.77 -4.60 14.44
C TRP A 86 15.16 -4.20 14.99
N PRO A 87 16.13 -5.13 14.99
CA PRO A 87 17.45 -4.88 15.57
C PRO A 87 18.16 -3.73 14.87
N GLU A 88 18.81 -2.88 15.65
CA GLU A 88 19.61 -1.73 15.20
C GLU A 88 18.84 -0.67 14.38
N GLN A 89 17.50 -0.69 14.41
CA GLN A 89 16.68 0.29 13.71
C GLN A 89 16.27 1.45 14.62
N LYS A 90 16.36 2.69 14.11
CA LYS A 90 15.84 3.85 14.84
C LYS A 90 14.31 3.86 14.78
N THR A 91 13.66 4.18 15.89
CA THR A 91 12.20 4.32 16.04
C THR A 91 11.57 5.17 14.93
N LEU A 92 12.22 6.27 14.53
CA LEU A 92 11.76 7.13 13.44
C LEU A 92 11.57 6.35 12.14
N TYR A 93 12.54 5.52 11.73
CA TYR A 93 12.48 4.80 10.46
C TYR A 93 11.46 3.66 10.48
N ILE A 94 11.23 3.06 11.64
CA ILE A 94 10.15 2.06 11.81
C ILE A 94 8.80 2.73 11.51
N TRP A 95 8.51 3.87 12.13
CA TRP A 95 7.26 4.60 11.87
C TRP A 95 7.15 5.12 10.44
N LEU A 96 8.24 5.64 9.85
CA LEU A 96 8.24 6.04 8.44
C LEU A 96 7.94 4.85 7.52
N ALA A 97 8.48 3.67 7.81
CA ALA A 97 8.21 2.46 7.03
C ALA A 97 6.78 1.96 7.20
N VAL A 98 6.19 2.04 8.40
CA VAL A 98 4.76 1.74 8.61
C VAL A 98 3.89 2.67 7.77
N ILE A 99 4.10 3.97 7.88
CA ILE A 99 3.31 4.98 7.16
C ILE A 99 3.45 4.78 5.65
N TRP A 100 4.69 4.58 5.18
CA TRP A 100 4.95 4.31 3.77
C TRP A 100 4.27 3.02 3.30
N GLY A 101 4.42 1.92 4.04
CA GLY A 101 3.85 0.63 3.70
C GLY A 101 2.33 0.66 3.62
N LEU A 102 1.68 1.33 4.59
CA LEU A 102 0.23 1.53 4.57
C LEU A 102 -0.21 2.40 3.40
N LEU A 103 0.45 3.54 3.14
CA LEU A 103 0.10 4.42 2.02
C LEU A 103 0.31 3.72 0.67
N ALA A 104 1.39 2.94 0.51
CA ALA A 104 1.66 2.18 -0.69
C ALA A 104 0.57 1.12 -0.92
N TRP A 105 0.18 0.43 0.15
CA TRP A 105 -0.93 -0.52 0.11
C TRP A 105 -2.26 0.16 -0.25
N TYR A 106 -2.61 1.27 0.39
CA TYR A 106 -3.79 2.06 0.02
C TYR A 106 -3.78 2.49 -1.44
N SER A 107 -2.64 2.95 -1.96
CA SER A 107 -2.48 3.30 -3.37
C SER A 107 -2.75 2.10 -4.29
N GLU A 108 -2.27 0.91 -3.93
CA GLU A 108 -2.54 -0.31 -4.69
C GLU A 108 -4.02 -0.68 -4.65
N ARG A 109 -4.69 -0.54 -3.49
CA ARG A 109 -6.14 -0.76 -3.37
C ARG A 109 -6.94 0.18 -4.27
N ILE A 110 -6.56 1.46 -4.33
CA ILE A 110 -7.17 2.42 -5.27
C ILE A 110 -6.90 2.02 -6.72
N ASN A 111 -5.70 1.52 -7.02
CA ASN A 111 -5.39 1.04 -8.35
C ASN A 111 -6.33 -0.10 -8.78
N HIS A 112 -6.57 -1.10 -7.92
CA HIS A 112 -7.55 -2.15 -8.22
C HIS A 112 -8.96 -1.61 -8.46
N ILE A 113 -9.38 -0.56 -7.75
CA ILE A 113 -10.68 0.10 -7.99
C ILE A 113 -10.71 0.75 -9.38
N VAL A 114 -9.65 1.50 -9.72
CA VAL A 114 -9.51 2.17 -11.02
C VAL A 114 -9.51 1.14 -12.16
N ASP A 115 -8.80 0.03 -11.98
CA ASP A 115 -8.72 -1.06 -12.96
C ASP A 115 -10.07 -1.79 -13.08
N ALA A 116 -10.80 -2.02 -11.98
CA ALA A 116 -12.13 -2.62 -11.99
C ALA A 116 -13.17 -1.74 -12.72
N TYR A 117 -12.98 -0.42 -12.74
CA TYR A 117 -13.78 0.50 -13.55
C TYR A 117 -13.36 0.59 -15.03
N GLY A 118 -12.39 -0.22 -15.47
CA GLY A 118 -11.92 -0.24 -16.85
C GLY A 118 -11.03 0.93 -17.25
N LEU A 119 -10.44 1.65 -16.28
CA LEU A 119 -9.56 2.80 -16.51
C LEU A 119 -8.07 2.41 -16.59
N THR A 120 -7.78 1.16 -16.92
CA THR A 120 -6.45 0.53 -16.89
C THR A 120 -5.39 1.27 -17.70
N ILE A 121 -5.74 1.78 -18.88
CA ILE A 121 -4.80 2.54 -19.71
C ILE A 121 -4.36 3.82 -18.99
N LYS A 122 -5.31 4.54 -18.40
CA LYS A 122 -5.02 5.78 -17.68
C LYS A 122 -4.24 5.50 -16.40
N SER A 123 -4.51 4.37 -15.74
CA SER A 123 -3.79 3.99 -14.53
C SER A 123 -2.34 3.61 -14.80
N GLU A 124 -2.07 2.86 -15.88
CA GLU A 124 -0.72 2.53 -16.29
C GLU A 124 0.08 3.76 -16.71
N ILE A 125 -0.54 4.71 -17.43
CA ILE A 125 0.11 5.97 -17.81
C ILE A 125 0.55 6.75 -16.54
N ALA A 126 -0.31 6.84 -15.53
CA ALA A 126 0.03 7.49 -14.26
C ALA A 126 1.21 6.80 -13.55
N ARG A 127 1.26 5.47 -13.54
CA ARG A 127 2.39 4.69 -12.99
C ARG A 127 3.69 4.93 -13.77
N ILE A 128 3.63 4.97 -15.09
CA ILE A 128 4.81 5.26 -15.92
C ILE A 128 5.32 6.67 -15.63
N GLN A 129 4.44 7.66 -15.52
CA GLN A 129 4.81 9.03 -15.15
C GLN A 129 5.45 9.09 -13.76
N GLN A 130 4.91 8.35 -12.79
CA GLN A 130 5.49 8.24 -11.45
C GLN A 130 6.89 7.61 -11.47
N LYS A 131 7.12 6.57 -12.30
CA LYS A 131 8.45 5.96 -12.48
C LYS A 131 9.46 6.92 -13.11
N ILE A 132 9.04 7.70 -14.10
CA ILE A 132 9.88 8.74 -14.74
C ILE A 132 10.22 9.84 -13.73
N LEU A 133 9.24 10.34 -12.99
CA LEU A 133 9.45 11.30 -11.90
C LEU A 133 10.42 10.74 -10.86
N GLY A 134 10.24 9.48 -10.47
CA GLY A 134 11.09 8.79 -9.51
C GLY A 134 12.55 8.74 -9.99
N LEU A 135 12.76 8.38 -11.26
CA LEU A 135 14.09 8.38 -11.87
C LEU A 135 14.73 9.78 -11.84
N LEU A 136 13.98 10.82 -12.23
CA LEU A 136 14.48 12.20 -12.23
C LEU A 136 14.87 12.67 -10.82
N LEU A 137 14.05 12.39 -9.82
CA LEU A 137 14.33 12.76 -8.43
C LEU A 137 15.59 12.06 -7.89
N ILE A 138 15.79 10.77 -8.20
CA ILE A 138 17.00 10.04 -7.82
C ILE A 138 18.24 10.65 -8.48
N LEU A 139 18.16 11.01 -9.76
CA LEU A 139 19.26 11.69 -10.44
C LEU A 139 19.55 13.04 -9.79
N LEU A 140 18.53 13.84 -9.47
CA LEU A 140 18.73 15.12 -8.77
C LEU A 140 19.38 14.94 -7.40
N MET A 141 18.95 13.93 -6.62
CA MET A 141 19.57 13.60 -5.34
C MET A 141 21.03 13.18 -5.50
N PHE A 142 21.35 12.46 -6.58
CA PHE A 142 22.71 12.07 -6.92
C PHE A 142 23.62 13.25 -7.18
N TRP A 143 23.13 14.24 -7.93
CA TRP A 143 23.92 15.45 -8.21
C TRP A 143 24.03 16.38 -7.00
N ALA A 144 23.06 16.34 -6.09
CA ALA A 144 23.07 17.13 -4.85
C ALA A 144 23.90 16.51 -3.72
N ASP A 145 24.44 15.30 -3.91
CA ASP A 145 25.15 14.49 -2.91
C ASP A 145 24.36 14.29 -1.60
N ARG A 146 23.02 14.18 -1.73
CA ARG A 146 22.09 14.01 -0.59
C ARG A 146 21.45 12.62 -0.62
N PHE A 147 22.15 11.64 -0.07
CA PHE A 147 21.66 10.27 0.07
C PHE A 147 21.74 9.75 1.51
N SER A 148 21.01 10.39 2.43
CA SER A 148 20.72 9.72 3.71
C SER A 148 19.42 8.93 3.61
N LEU A 149 19.23 8.01 4.56
CA LEU A 149 18.03 7.19 4.67
C LEU A 149 16.75 8.06 4.76
N THR A 150 16.84 9.22 5.40
CA THR A 150 15.71 10.14 5.56
C THR A 150 15.29 10.74 4.22
N GLU A 151 16.21 11.22 3.40
CA GLU A 151 15.92 11.78 2.07
C GLU A 151 15.36 10.71 1.15
N PHE A 152 15.81 9.46 1.29
CA PHE A 152 15.24 8.36 0.52
C PHE A 152 13.79 8.07 0.91
N PHE A 153 13.45 8.07 2.21
CA PHE A 153 12.05 8.01 2.64
C PHE A 153 11.23 9.19 2.09
N ILE A 154 11.77 10.41 2.14
CA ILE A 154 11.11 11.61 1.58
C ILE A 154 10.85 11.42 0.08
N TYR A 155 11.85 10.96 -0.67
CA TYR A 155 11.72 10.60 -2.08
C TYR A 155 10.56 9.62 -2.32
N GLN A 156 10.49 8.55 -1.51
CA GLN A 156 9.40 7.57 -1.60
C GLN A 156 8.03 8.20 -1.32
N PHE A 157 7.92 9.06 -0.30
CA PHE A 157 6.67 9.78 -0.02
C PHE A 157 6.27 10.74 -1.14
N VAL A 158 7.22 11.45 -1.75
CA VAL A 158 6.94 12.37 -2.87
C VAL A 158 6.41 11.60 -4.08
N THR A 159 7.04 10.49 -4.44
CA THR A 159 6.59 9.67 -5.59
C THR A 159 5.22 9.05 -5.33
N LEU A 160 4.94 8.63 -4.09
CA LEU A 160 3.65 8.10 -3.69
C LEU A 160 2.55 9.17 -3.65
N LEU A 161 2.88 10.37 -3.16
CA LEU A 161 1.97 11.52 -3.17
C LEU A 161 1.56 11.88 -4.60
N PHE A 162 2.51 11.89 -5.54
CA PHE A 162 2.22 12.09 -6.96
C PHE A 162 1.22 11.05 -7.48
N LEU A 163 1.40 9.79 -7.13
CA LEU A 163 0.50 8.70 -7.54
C LEU A 163 -0.90 8.85 -6.94
N CYS A 164 -1.01 9.18 -5.66
CA CYS A 164 -2.28 9.47 -5.00
C CYS A 164 -3.03 10.64 -5.66
N LEU A 165 -2.31 11.70 -6.04
CA LEU A 165 -2.88 12.84 -6.79
C LEU A 165 -3.35 12.42 -8.18
N ALA A 166 -2.62 11.52 -8.85
CA ALA A 166 -3.02 10.97 -10.13
C ALA A 166 -4.31 10.15 -9.99
N TRP A 167 -4.42 9.29 -8.97
CA TRP A 167 -5.66 8.55 -8.67
C TRP A 167 -6.84 9.48 -8.43
N TRP A 168 -6.66 10.50 -7.61
CA TRP A 168 -7.70 11.49 -7.34
C TRP A 168 -8.20 12.17 -8.62
N ARG A 169 -7.28 12.59 -9.49
CA ARG A 169 -7.62 13.21 -10.78
C ARG A 169 -8.38 12.24 -11.70
N LEU A 170 -7.93 10.99 -11.80
CA LEU A 170 -8.56 9.98 -12.65
C LEU A 170 -9.99 9.67 -12.20
N LEU A 171 -10.21 9.50 -10.91
CA LEU A 171 -11.52 9.22 -10.34
C LEU A 171 -12.47 10.42 -10.47
N LYS A 172 -11.96 11.64 -10.29
CA LYS A 172 -12.76 12.87 -10.50
C LYS A 172 -13.19 13.01 -11.96
N GLN A 173 -12.32 12.68 -12.92
CA GLN A 173 -12.64 12.74 -14.35
C GLN A 173 -13.63 11.65 -14.79
N SER A 174 -13.63 10.49 -14.15
CA SER A 174 -14.56 9.39 -14.45
C SER A 174 -15.91 9.52 -13.73
N GLY A 175 -16.05 10.48 -12.81
CA GLY A 175 -17.28 10.67 -12.03
C GLY A 175 -17.53 9.57 -10.99
N GLN A 176 -16.55 8.72 -10.72
CA GLN A 176 -16.68 7.60 -9.78
C GLN A 176 -16.38 8.05 -8.35
N VAL A 177 -17.16 7.55 -7.40
CA VAL A 177 -17.01 7.89 -5.99
C VAL A 177 -16.06 6.90 -5.31
N LEU A 178 -14.91 7.38 -4.84
CA LEU A 178 -13.93 6.53 -4.14
C LEU A 178 -14.40 6.13 -2.73
N PHE A 179 -15.04 7.06 -2.02
CA PHE A 179 -15.47 6.89 -0.63
C PHE A 179 -16.99 7.07 -0.52
N PRO A 180 -17.78 6.03 -0.82
CA PRO A 180 -19.23 6.11 -0.71
C PRO A 180 -19.64 6.33 0.75
N ARG A 181 -20.45 7.37 1.01
CA ARG A 181 -20.97 7.70 2.34
C ARG A 181 -22.26 6.94 2.66
N ILE A 182 -22.24 5.62 2.43
CA ILE A 182 -23.38 4.75 2.71
C ILE A 182 -23.16 4.08 4.06
N LYS A 183 -24.23 3.97 4.87
CA LYS A 183 -24.20 3.17 6.09
C LYS A 183 -24.58 1.74 5.72
N LEU A 184 -23.69 0.80 5.99
CA LEU A 184 -23.98 -0.62 5.83
C LEU A 184 -24.78 -1.12 7.02
N THR A 185 -25.78 -1.96 6.75
CA THR A 185 -26.51 -2.67 7.80
C THR A 185 -25.74 -3.94 8.21
N LEU A 186 -25.94 -4.40 9.45
CA LEU A 186 -25.29 -5.63 9.95
C LEU A 186 -25.52 -6.87 9.06
N PRO A 187 -26.71 -7.10 8.47
CA PRO A 187 -26.92 -8.19 7.53
C PRO A 187 -26.03 -8.07 6.28
N GLN A 188 -25.91 -6.88 5.68
CA GLN A 188 -25.06 -6.65 4.51
C GLN A 188 -23.58 -6.89 4.81
N ILE A 189 -23.10 -6.48 5.98
CA ILE A 189 -21.72 -6.73 6.42
C ILE A 189 -21.47 -8.25 6.54
N LYS A 190 -22.45 -9.00 7.07
CA LYS A 190 -22.37 -10.45 7.17
C LYS A 190 -22.34 -11.11 5.80
N ASP A 191 -23.22 -10.68 4.89
CA ASP A 191 -23.29 -11.22 3.53
C ASP A 191 -22.00 -10.99 2.76
N TYR A 192 -21.45 -9.75 2.79
CA TYR A 192 -20.16 -9.47 2.18
C TYR A 192 -19.02 -10.25 2.85
N SER A 193 -18.98 -10.34 4.18
CA SER A 193 -17.96 -11.14 4.88
C SER A 193 -17.99 -12.61 4.48
N GLN A 194 -19.18 -13.19 4.37
CA GLN A 194 -19.36 -14.59 3.95
C GLN A 194 -18.93 -14.78 2.49
N GLU A 195 -19.27 -13.86 1.61
CA GLU A 195 -18.86 -13.90 0.19
C GLU A 195 -17.33 -13.81 0.05
N PHE A 196 -16.68 -12.91 0.81
CA PHE A 196 -15.22 -12.78 0.81
C PHE A 196 -14.53 -14.01 1.40
N TYR A 197 -15.08 -14.59 2.46
CA TYR A 197 -14.55 -15.80 3.06
C TYR A 197 -14.63 -16.99 2.10
N GLN A 198 -15.76 -17.18 1.42
CA GLN A 198 -15.93 -18.24 0.43
C GLN A 198 -14.94 -18.13 -0.74
N TYR A 199 -14.63 -16.91 -1.17
CA TYR A 199 -13.64 -16.67 -2.23
C TYR A 199 -12.20 -16.84 -1.73
N SER A 200 -11.89 -16.31 -0.54
CA SER A 200 -10.51 -16.20 -0.06
C SER A 200 -10.03 -17.46 0.68
N ALA A 201 -10.91 -18.21 1.36
CA ALA A 201 -10.51 -19.40 2.11
C ALA A 201 -9.78 -20.46 1.26
N PRO A 202 -10.23 -20.80 0.03
CA PRO A 202 -9.49 -21.72 -0.83
C PRO A 202 -8.11 -21.18 -1.25
N LEU A 203 -8.00 -19.88 -1.53
CA LEU A 203 -6.75 -19.21 -1.91
C LEU A 203 -5.74 -19.22 -0.75
N ILE A 204 -6.22 -18.99 0.47
CA ILE A 204 -5.40 -19.07 1.68
C ILE A 204 -4.89 -20.49 1.85
N THR A 205 -5.76 -21.51 1.75
CA THR A 205 -5.31 -22.91 1.86
C THR A 205 -4.27 -23.26 0.80
N PHE A 206 -4.47 -22.84 -0.45
CA PHE A 206 -3.50 -23.07 -1.53
C PHE A 206 -2.16 -22.36 -1.28
N THR A 207 -2.15 -21.22 -0.59
CA THR A 207 -0.90 -20.50 -0.29
C THR A 207 -0.06 -21.20 0.79
N PHE A 208 -0.69 -22.01 1.64
CA PHE A 208 -0.03 -22.75 2.72
C PHE A 208 0.35 -24.20 2.37
N PHE A 209 -0.12 -24.74 1.23
CA PHE A 209 0.22 -26.07 0.71
C PHE A 209 1.15 -25.98 -0.49
#